data_AF-R9K3E4-F1
#
_entry.id   AF-R9K3E4-F1
#
_cell.length_a   1.000
_cell.length_b   1.000
_cell.length_c   1.000
_cell.angle_alpha   90.00
_cell.angle_beta   90.00
_cell.angle_gamma   90.00
#
_symmetry.space_group_name_H-M   'P 1'
#
loop_
_entity.id
_entity.type
_entity.pdbx_description
1 polymer ?
#
loop_
_entity_poly.entity_id
_entity_poly.type
_entity_poly.pdbx_seq_one_letter_code
_entity_poly.pdbx_strand_id
1 'polypeptide(L)'
;MKVWDKDGNVTERMVDVSKVDTTGSDYIDMFAYSSHLLASWKCPGAQSAVIRAGANQHGADNRTHDDLFGMNDWISVLKDAMQTQYDAGNLKGYLDYKQFWDFLDNK
;
A
#
# COMPACT_ATOMS: atom_id res chain seq x y z
N MET A 1 13.08 -7.79 0.14
CA MET A 1 13.04 -6.47 -0.54
C MET A 1 14.44 -5.88 -0.49
N LYS A 2 14.94 -5.29 -1.57
CA LYS A 2 16.16 -4.48 -1.56
C LYS A 2 15.78 -3.01 -1.62
N VAL A 3 16.39 -2.20 -0.76
CA VAL A 3 16.14 -0.75 -0.69
C VAL A 3 17.48 -0.04 -0.81
N TRP A 4 17.53 0.98 -1.68
CA TRP A 4 18.70 1.82 -1.85
C TRP A 4 18.49 3.12 -1.07
N ASP A 5 19.51 3.53 -0.32
CA ASP A 5 19.55 4.85 0.30
C ASP A 5 20.04 5.92 -0.69
N LYS A 6 20.01 7.18 -0.23
CA LYS A 6 20.46 8.34 -1.02
C LYS A 6 21.95 8.30 -1.40
N ASP A 7 22.75 7.54 -0.67
CA ASP A 7 24.20 7.42 -0.87
C ASP A 7 24.55 6.18 -1.71
N GLY A 8 23.54 5.41 -2.15
CA GLY A 8 23.67 4.24 -3.00
C GLY A 8 23.92 2.93 -2.25
N ASN A 9 23.86 2.92 -0.92
CA ASN A 9 23.98 1.69 -0.14
C ASN A 9 22.70 0.87 -0.25
N VAL A 10 22.85 -0.45 -0.25
CA VAL A 10 21.72 -1.39 -0.29
C VAL A 10 21.47 -2.00 1.07
N THR A 11 20.21 -1.95 1.51
CA THR A 11 19.72 -2.74 2.64
C THR A 11 18.75 -3.80 2.13
N GLU A 12 18.97 -5.05 2.54
CA GLU A 12 18.05 -6.14 2.27
C GLU A 12 17.18 -6.39 3.50
N ARG A 13 15.85 -6.38 3.30
CA ARG A 13 14.86 -6.71 4.32
C ARG A 13 14.06 -7.94 3.91
N MET A 14 14.03 -8.95 4.78
CA MET A 14 13.11 -10.07 4.66
C MET A 14 11.80 -9.70 5.36
N VAL A 15 10.68 -9.78 4.65
CA VAL A 15 9.35 -9.48 5.19
C VAL A 15 8.61 -10.81 5.43
N ASP A 16 8.18 -11.04 6.66
CA ASP A 16 7.27 -12.13 7.01
C ASP A 16 5.82 -11.68 6.76
N VAL A 17 5.30 -11.97 5.57
CA VAL A 17 3.96 -11.54 5.13
C VAL A 17 2.83 -12.10 6.01
N SER A 18 3.09 -13.10 6.85
CA SER A 18 2.10 -13.64 7.78
C SER A 18 1.91 -12.78 9.03
N LYS A 19 2.85 -11.86 9.30
CA LYS A 19 2.88 -11.00 10.50
C LYS A 19 2.69 -9.52 10.21
N VAL A 20 2.42 -9.15 8.96
CA VAL A 20 2.23 -7.74 8.59
C VAL A 20 0.97 -7.19 9.26
N ASP A 21 1.14 -6.16 10.09
CA ASP A 21 0.06 -5.39 10.71
C ASP A 21 -0.43 -4.32 9.72
N THR A 22 -1.67 -4.44 9.28
CA THR A 22 -2.27 -3.53 8.29
C THR A 22 -2.58 -2.15 8.86
N THR A 23 -2.55 -1.99 10.19
CA THR A 23 -2.81 -0.73 10.88
C THR A 23 -1.54 -0.04 11.41
N GLY A 24 -0.39 -0.70 11.28
CA GLY A 24 0.87 -0.26 11.86
C GLY A 24 2.09 -0.81 11.13
N SER A 25 2.12 -0.68 9.80
CA SER A 25 3.27 -1.11 9.00
C SER A 25 3.71 -0.06 8.00
N ASP A 26 4.97 -0.17 7.57
CA ASP A 26 5.52 0.69 6.54
C ASP A 26 5.14 0.25 5.13
N TYR A 27 5.51 1.07 4.15
CA TYR A 27 5.21 0.81 2.74
C TYR A 27 5.86 -0.49 2.24
N ILE A 28 7.07 -0.83 2.72
CA ILE A 28 7.79 -2.02 2.28
C ILE A 28 7.06 -3.29 2.72
N ASP A 29 6.62 -3.33 3.98
CA ASP A 29 5.84 -4.45 4.53
C ASP A 29 4.53 -4.62 3.78
N MET A 30 3.80 -3.53 3.59
CA MET A 30 2.50 -3.56 2.93
C MET A 30 2.62 -3.85 1.42
N PHE A 31 3.68 -3.39 0.77
CA PHE A 31 4.01 -3.74 -0.62
C PHE A 31 4.32 -5.24 -0.75
N ALA A 32 5.13 -5.80 0.14
CA ALA A 32 5.43 -7.24 0.12
C ALA A 32 4.18 -8.09 0.37
N TYR A 33 3.37 -7.73 1.37
CA TYR A 33 2.12 -8.43 1.68
C TYR A 33 1.11 -8.36 0.53
N SER A 34 0.87 -7.18 -0.04
CA SER A 34 -0.04 -7.01 -1.18
C SER A 34 0.46 -7.71 -2.45
N SER A 35 1.77 -7.75 -2.69
CA SER A 35 2.38 -8.54 -3.76
C SER A 35 2.14 -10.04 -3.57
N HIS A 36 2.24 -10.54 -2.33
CA HIS A 36 1.91 -11.93 -2.01
C HIS A 36 0.43 -12.24 -2.28
N LEU A 37 -0.50 -11.33 -1.94
CA LEU A 37 -1.92 -11.51 -2.22
C LEU A 37 -2.26 -11.55 -3.71
N LEU A 38 -1.58 -10.71 -4.51
CA LEU A 38 -1.66 -10.75 -5.97
C LEU A 38 -1.14 -12.09 -6.51
N ALA A 39 0.09 -12.48 -6.13
CA ALA A 39 0.74 -13.70 -6.62
C ALA A 39 -0.01 -14.99 -6.21
N SER A 40 -0.66 -14.97 -5.05
CA SER A 40 -1.48 -16.08 -4.56
C SER A 40 -2.95 -16.01 -5.00
N TRP A 41 -3.31 -15.03 -5.85
CA TRP A 41 -4.67 -14.80 -6.36
C TRP A 41 -5.75 -14.56 -5.28
N LYS A 42 -5.36 -14.27 -4.04
CA LYS A 42 -6.29 -14.00 -2.93
C LYS A 42 -6.95 -12.62 -3.06
N CYS A 43 -6.21 -11.64 -3.59
CA CYS A 43 -6.73 -10.31 -3.88
C CYS A 43 -5.93 -9.69 -5.05
N PRO A 44 -6.38 -9.87 -6.31
CA PRO A 44 -5.65 -9.40 -7.49
C PRO A 44 -5.42 -7.88 -7.52
N GLY A 45 -6.32 -7.08 -6.92
CA GLY A 45 -6.18 -5.62 -6.86
C GLY A 45 -5.17 -5.11 -5.84
N ALA A 46 -4.73 -5.95 -4.88
CA ALA A 46 -4.03 -5.52 -3.66
C ALA A 46 -2.79 -4.67 -3.92
N GLN A 47 -1.84 -5.18 -4.73
CA GLN A 47 -0.57 -4.47 -4.97
C GLN A 47 -0.83 -3.11 -5.66
N SER A 48 -1.74 -3.08 -6.63
CA SER A 48 -2.09 -1.86 -7.34
C SER A 48 -2.74 -0.81 -6.44
N ALA A 49 -3.54 -1.25 -5.46
CA ALA A 49 -4.14 -0.38 -4.46
C ALA A 49 -3.08 0.24 -3.55
N VAL A 50 -2.10 -0.54 -3.06
CA VAL A 50 -1.01 -0.02 -2.22
C VAL A 50 -0.14 0.99 -2.97
N ILE A 51 0.23 0.71 -4.22
CA ILE A 51 1.03 1.64 -5.04
C ILE A 51 0.29 2.97 -5.22
N ARG A 52 -0.98 2.93 -5.63
CA ARG A 52 -1.74 4.15 -5.91
C ARG A 52 -2.12 4.91 -4.64
N ALA A 53 -2.49 4.22 -3.57
CA ALA A 53 -2.81 4.88 -2.29
C ALA A 53 -1.57 5.58 -1.70
N GLY A 54 -0.41 4.93 -1.78
CA GLY A 54 0.85 5.54 -1.39
C GLY A 54 1.24 6.75 -2.24
N ALA A 55 0.90 6.76 -3.53
CA ALA A 55 1.06 7.94 -4.38
C ALA A 55 0.08 9.07 -4.03
N ASN A 56 -1.14 8.74 -3.57
CA ASN A 56 -2.14 9.74 -3.16
C ASN A 56 -1.75 10.48 -1.87
N GLN A 57 -1.08 9.81 -0.92
CA GLN A 57 -0.67 10.43 0.35
C GLN A 57 0.34 11.56 0.18
N HIS A 58 1.25 11.42 -0.77
CA HIS A 58 2.37 12.36 -0.96
C HIS A 58 2.26 13.15 -2.27
N GLY A 59 1.38 12.75 -3.20
CA GLY A 59 1.41 13.20 -4.58
C GLY A 59 2.43 12.39 -5.40
N ALA A 60 2.23 12.33 -6.72
CA ALA A 60 3.00 11.45 -7.61
C ALA A 60 4.53 11.67 -7.54
N ASP A 61 4.96 12.91 -7.25
CA ASP A 61 6.36 13.33 -7.29
C ASP A 61 6.97 13.70 -5.92
N ASN A 62 6.18 13.69 -4.85
CA ASN A 62 6.64 14.17 -3.54
C ASN A 62 6.97 13.04 -2.54
N ARG A 63 7.04 11.79 -3.02
CA ARG A 63 7.44 10.66 -2.19
C ARG A 63 8.94 10.67 -1.96
N THR A 64 9.33 10.68 -0.70
CA THR A 64 10.70 10.65 -0.23
C THR A 64 11.14 9.24 0.16
N HIS A 65 12.44 9.05 0.38
CA HIS A 65 12.98 7.80 0.91
C HIS A 65 12.39 7.48 2.29
N ASP A 66 12.15 8.50 3.13
CA ASP A 66 11.65 8.33 4.49
C ASP A 66 10.21 7.80 4.52
N ASP A 67 9.41 8.13 3.49
CA ASP A 67 8.04 7.62 3.34
C ASP A 67 7.97 6.10 3.12
N LEU A 68 9.10 5.46 2.75
CA LEU A 68 9.17 3.99 2.66
C LEU A 68 9.13 3.31 4.02
N PHE A 69 9.51 4.03 5.08
CA PHE A 69 9.68 3.51 6.44
C PHE A 69 8.70 4.11 7.44
N GLY A 70 7.91 5.12 7.04
CA GLY A 70 6.83 5.67 7.85
C GLY A 70 5.75 4.63 8.13
N MET A 71 5.38 4.47 9.41
CA MET A 71 4.29 3.57 9.82
C MET A 71 2.95 4.18 9.43
N ASN A 72 2.09 3.38 8.79
CA ASN A 72 0.80 3.81 8.30
C ASN A 72 -0.32 2.88 8.78
N ASP A 73 -1.48 3.48 9.06
CA ASP A 73 -2.75 2.76 9.10
C ASP A 73 -3.29 2.61 7.68
N TRP A 74 -2.99 1.47 7.04
CA TRP A 74 -3.35 1.24 5.64
C TRP A 74 -4.85 1.15 5.41
N ILE A 75 -5.64 0.80 6.44
CA ILE A 75 -7.11 0.79 6.33
C ILE A 75 -7.61 2.22 6.16
N SER A 76 -7.12 3.15 6.97
CA SER A 76 -7.44 4.58 6.84
C SER A 76 -6.92 5.17 5.53
N VAL A 77 -5.69 4.86 5.14
CA VAL A 77 -5.09 5.34 3.87
C VAL A 77 -5.89 4.90 2.65
N LEU A 78 -6.33 3.64 2.61
CA LEU A 78 -7.18 3.13 1.53
C LEU A 78 -8.57 3.77 1.55
N LYS A 79 -9.14 4.02 2.73
CA LYS A 79 -10.42 4.70 2.89
C LYS A 79 -10.35 6.15 2.37
N ASP A 80 -9.28 6.88 2.66
CA ASP A 80 -9.07 8.24 2.17
C ASP A 80 -8.89 8.24 0.64
N ALA A 81 -8.15 7.26 0.10
CA ALA A 81 -8.01 7.09 -1.34
C ALA A 81 -9.35 6.78 -2.02
N MET A 82 -10.20 5.92 -1.41
CA MET A 82 -11.56 5.66 -1.87
C MET A 82 -12.39 6.94 -1.87
N GLN A 83 -12.40 7.69 -0.78
CA GLN A 83 -13.16 8.94 -0.66
C GLN A 83 -12.75 9.95 -1.74
N THR A 84 -11.44 10.10 -1.97
CA THR A 84 -10.90 10.98 -3.02
C THR A 84 -11.43 10.59 -4.41
N GLN A 85 -11.47 9.29 -4.73
CA GLN A 85 -12.02 8.83 -6.02
C GLN A 85 -13.53 9.07 -6.11
N TYR A 86 -14.26 8.88 -5.01
CA TYR A 86 -15.70 9.11 -4.95
C TYR A 86 -16.03 10.60 -5.19
N ASP A 87 -15.34 11.50 -4.51
CA ASP A 87 -15.54 12.95 -4.64
C ASP A 87 -15.22 13.46 -6.05
N ALA A 88 -14.26 12.82 -6.73
CA ALA A 88 -13.94 13.08 -8.14
C ALA A 88 -14.95 12.47 -9.14
N GLY A 89 -15.99 11.76 -8.67
CA GLY A 89 -16.94 11.04 -9.52
C GLY A 89 -16.36 9.78 -10.19
N ASN A 90 -15.17 9.33 -9.78
CA ASN A 90 -14.51 8.15 -10.33
C ASN A 90 -14.92 6.88 -9.58
N LEU A 91 -16.14 6.40 -9.84
CA LEU A 91 -16.68 5.18 -9.22
C LEU A 91 -15.84 3.93 -9.51
N LYS A 92 -15.22 3.85 -10.69
CA LYS A 92 -14.33 2.72 -11.01
C LYS A 92 -13.11 2.71 -10.08
N GLY A 93 -12.46 3.87 -9.93
CA GLY A 93 -11.33 4.02 -9.01
C GLY A 93 -11.70 3.71 -7.55
N TYR A 94 -12.89 4.13 -7.11
CA TYR A 94 -13.43 3.78 -5.79
C TYR A 94 -13.52 2.26 -5.60
N LEU A 95 -14.13 1.55 -6.56
CA LEU A 95 -14.31 0.08 -6.48
C LEU A 95 -12.96 -0.66 -6.57
N ASP A 96 -12.02 -0.15 -7.35
CA ASP A 96 -10.67 -0.71 -7.47
C ASP A 96 -9.93 -0.69 -6.11
N TYR A 97 -10.14 0.32 -5.26
CA TYR A 97 -9.62 0.33 -3.88
C TYR A 97 -10.49 -0.50 -2.92
N LYS A 98 -11.82 -0.44 -3.07
CA LYS A 98 -12.77 -1.12 -2.19
C LYS A 98 -12.51 -2.62 -2.11
N GLN A 99 -12.15 -3.27 -3.22
CA GLN A 99 -11.84 -4.70 -3.23
C GLN A 99 -10.74 -5.06 -2.22
N PHE A 100 -9.67 -4.26 -2.16
CA PHE A 100 -8.59 -4.52 -1.23
C PHE A 100 -8.94 -4.08 0.19
N TRP A 101 -9.59 -2.93 0.35
CA TRP A 101 -10.06 -2.45 1.65
C TRP A 101 -10.98 -3.49 2.33
N ASP A 102 -11.98 -4.02 1.62
CA ASP A 102 -12.87 -5.08 2.11
C ASP A 102 -12.09 -6.34 2.50
N PHE A 103 -11.02 -6.68 1.77
CA PHE A 103 -10.19 -7.84 2.10
C PHE A 103 -9.42 -7.66 3.42
N LEU A 104 -9.05 -6.42 3.76
CA LEU A 104 -8.36 -6.11 5.02
C LEU A 104 -9.32 -5.94 6.19
N ASP A 105 -10.49 -5.33 5.97
CA ASP A 105 -11.49 -5.07 7.01
C ASP A 105 -12.25 -6.33 7.43
N ASN A 106 -12.42 -7.30 6.52
CA ASN A 106 -13.07 -8.58 6.82
C ASN A 106 -12.10 -9.67 7.37
N LYS A 107 -10.93 -9.27 7.87
CA LYS A 107 -9.93 -10.19 8.45
C LYS A 107 -10.01 -10.30 9.97
#